data_AF-A0A933KKV8-F1
#
_entry.id   AF-A0A933KKV8-F1
#
_cell.length_a   1.000
_cell.length_b   1.000
_cell.length_c   1.000
_cell.angle_alpha   90.00
_cell.angle_beta   90.00
_cell.angle_gamma   90.00
#
_symmetry.space_group_name_H-M   'P 1'
#
loop_
_entity.id
_entity.type
_entity.pdbx_description
1 polymer ?
#
loop_
_entity_poly.entity_id
_entity_poly.type
_entity_poly.pdbx_seq_one_letter_code
_entity_poly.pdbx_strand_id
1 'polypeptide(L)'
;MTAPDSRRPFDRPNLRRAGPWLALAAALLVPATVLAFSGDGAKLFQQAKEELRTAARAKGGMQEDGDAVDHYERAADLLKDALAQATSPRETQAVKRALVSAYNDMAIELHSRRELTRAVDSARSAIEHSEDGSAVLESNIGTMYFEAGDYYNAAASWERAKELAGNAPLKQSISRNLITAYIKDGQSRDRGSLGLAVREIEDVLSGSPEDKEMLLLLGRTHQLEGESAKALDAWERARRLGGLPEDAERAYQQLKAAVAVKRGFSREESRHFNIDFNDRSHASLAGRLLAYFDEAHEELTRMLGLSTGDVNKVTITVYTNRQFDRAVRIAWAGGIQQANRVDLRVNPKWNDKDYEDTVRHEYCHYLVALKSLNKHVPAWLQEGFAMHQERALDRSFWHTRLMRGRAKGLFMPLSELENSFSSLPSEKVSLAYAQSHDFVAYLLERSGVNAIAKLLDAIGEGSKLESSFESCFAISLADSERAWLATVDERLEAALAAARALALKGLRAAPSAVTATSGAPASRPVSSPARTPTSR
;
A
#
# COMPACT_ATOMS: atom_id res chain seq x y z
N MET A 1 -6.24 18.30 -25.64
CA MET A 1 -7.22 18.17 -24.54
C MET A 1 -6.68 17.11 -23.60
N THR A 2 -6.11 17.55 -22.49
CA THR A 2 -5.52 16.72 -21.43
C THR A 2 -6.59 15.86 -20.78
N ALA A 3 -6.38 14.54 -20.75
CA ALA A 3 -7.26 13.62 -20.02
C ALA A 3 -7.22 13.95 -18.52
N PRO A 4 -8.37 13.93 -17.81
CA PRO A 4 -8.39 14.19 -16.38
C PRO A 4 -7.61 13.08 -15.67
N ASP A 5 -6.65 13.50 -14.85
CA ASP A 5 -5.91 12.69 -13.90
C ASP A 5 -6.90 11.82 -13.09
N SER A 6 -6.90 10.51 -13.34
CA SER A 6 -7.84 9.56 -12.73
C SER A 6 -7.44 9.15 -11.31
N ARG A 7 -6.59 9.96 -10.64
CA ARG A 7 -6.37 9.89 -9.20
C ARG A 7 -7.70 10.14 -8.49
N ARG A 8 -8.33 9.04 -8.07
CA ARG A 8 -9.61 9.02 -7.33
C ARG A 8 -9.48 9.91 -6.09
N PRO A 9 -10.27 11.00 -5.97
CA PRO A 9 -10.19 11.89 -4.81
C PRO A 9 -10.55 11.20 -3.48
N PHE A 10 -11.33 10.11 -3.50
CA PHE A 10 -11.77 9.42 -2.27
C PHE A 10 -10.77 8.44 -1.65
N ASP A 11 -9.68 8.10 -2.35
CA ASP A 11 -8.62 7.23 -1.79
C ASP A 11 -7.66 8.01 -0.89
N ARG A 12 -7.75 9.34 -0.91
CA ARG A 12 -7.10 10.23 0.05
C ARG A 12 -8.20 11.09 0.63
N PRO A 13 -8.76 10.73 1.80
CA PRO A 13 -9.57 11.71 2.51
C PRO A 13 -8.71 12.97 2.65
N ASN A 14 -9.35 14.11 2.89
CA ASN A 14 -8.67 15.29 3.41
C ASN A 14 -8.22 15.00 4.86
N LEU A 15 -7.58 13.85 5.08
CA LEU A 15 -6.58 13.57 6.10
C LEU A 15 -5.50 14.61 5.83
N ARG A 16 -5.77 15.84 6.27
CA ARG A 16 -4.77 16.89 6.33
C ARG A 16 -3.54 16.23 6.93
N ARG A 17 -2.35 16.60 6.43
CA ARG A 17 -1.09 16.23 7.09
C ARG A 17 -1.31 16.32 8.60
N ALA A 18 -0.74 15.37 9.34
CA ALA A 18 -0.60 15.51 10.78
C ALA A 18 -0.35 16.98 11.11
N GLY A 19 -1.11 17.53 12.05
CA GLY A 19 -1.09 18.96 12.35
C GLY A 19 0.35 19.49 12.40
N PRO A 20 0.61 20.74 11.96
CA PRO A 20 1.98 21.26 11.90
C PRO A 20 2.66 21.06 13.24
N TRP A 21 3.98 20.81 13.20
CA TRP A 21 4.84 20.74 14.37
C TRP A 21 4.39 21.77 15.41
N LEU A 22 4.01 21.29 16.59
CA LEU A 22 3.59 22.17 17.66
C LEU A 22 4.87 22.81 18.19
N ALA A 23 5.11 24.02 17.73
CA ALA A 23 6.28 24.79 18.12
C ALA A 23 6.19 25.05 19.63
N LEU A 24 7.22 24.64 20.38
CA LEU A 24 7.45 25.13 21.75
C LEU A 24 7.84 26.63 21.77
N ALA A 25 7.88 27.27 20.60
CA ALA A 25 8.72 28.39 20.23
C ALA A 25 8.32 29.79 20.77
N ALA A 26 7.66 29.90 21.91
CA ALA A 26 7.36 31.24 22.46
C ALA A 26 7.55 31.41 23.97
N ALA A 27 7.69 30.33 24.75
CA ALA A 27 7.75 30.46 26.22
C ALA A 27 9.18 30.54 26.82
N LEU A 28 10.23 30.41 26.00
CA LEU A 28 11.60 30.14 26.51
C LEU A 28 12.64 31.24 26.24
N LEU A 29 12.31 32.24 25.44
CA LEU A 29 13.06 33.49 25.41
C LEU A 29 12.55 34.40 26.52
N VAL A 30 12.77 34.01 27.79
CA VAL A 30 12.80 35.01 28.85
C VAL A 30 13.95 35.95 28.47
N PRO A 31 13.69 37.24 28.17
CA PRO A 31 14.77 38.22 28.06
C PRO A 31 15.53 38.11 29.37
N ALA A 32 16.85 38.04 29.31
CA ALA A 32 17.69 37.94 30.48
C ALA A 32 17.57 39.21 31.35
N THR A 33 16.45 39.41 32.03
CA THR A 33 16.41 40.13 33.29
C THR A 33 16.94 39.16 34.34
N VAL A 34 18.27 39.01 34.28
CA VAL A 34 19.15 38.64 35.39
C VAL A 34 18.66 37.40 36.16
N LEU A 35 18.81 36.22 35.56
CA LEU A 35 19.11 35.04 36.38
C LEU A 35 20.52 35.27 36.92
N ALA A 36 20.66 35.42 38.23
CA ALA A 36 21.94 35.43 38.90
C ALA A 36 22.53 34.02 38.87
N PHE A 37 22.98 33.62 37.68
CA PHE A 37 23.81 32.44 37.48
C PHE A 37 25.21 32.82 37.97
N SER A 38 25.69 32.16 39.02
CA SER A 38 27.01 32.46 39.59
C SER A 38 28.05 31.42 39.17
N GLY A 39 29.28 31.84 38.87
CA GLY A 39 30.39 30.94 38.53
C GLY A 39 30.41 30.42 37.08
N ASP A 40 31.09 29.29 36.86
CA ASP A 40 31.41 28.73 35.53
C ASP A 40 30.17 28.26 34.74
N GLY A 41 29.11 27.79 35.42
CA GLY A 41 27.85 27.37 34.80
C GLY A 41 27.15 28.50 34.02
N ALA A 42 27.34 29.75 34.45
CA ALA A 42 26.81 30.93 33.76
C ALA A 42 27.46 31.10 32.37
N LYS A 43 28.76 30.86 32.29
CA LYS A 43 29.55 30.99 31.07
C LYS A 43 29.16 29.90 30.06
N LEU A 44 29.04 28.66 30.53
CA LEU A 44 28.58 27.53 29.71
C LEU A 44 27.17 27.78 29.14
N PHE A 45 26.25 28.27 29.96
CA PHE A 45 24.89 28.58 29.52
C PHE A 45 24.86 29.70 28.45
N GLN A 46 25.71 30.74 28.57
CA GLN A 46 25.81 31.77 27.54
C GLN A 46 26.44 31.26 26.24
N GLN A 47 27.47 30.40 26.33
CA GLN A 47 28.07 29.76 25.15
C GLN A 47 27.03 28.89 24.43
N ALA A 48 26.25 28.10 25.16
CA ALA A 48 25.18 27.29 24.58
C ALA A 48 24.13 28.14 23.86
N LYS A 49 23.75 29.31 24.43
CA LYS A 49 22.83 30.23 23.76
C LYS A 49 23.36 30.78 22.45
N GLU A 50 24.67 30.99 22.35
CA GLU A 50 25.28 31.44 21.09
C GLU A 50 25.27 30.32 20.06
N GLU A 51 25.65 29.10 20.44
CA GLU A 51 25.51 27.92 19.58
C GLU A 51 24.07 27.74 19.05
N LEU A 52 23.05 27.87 19.91
CA LEU A 52 21.64 27.80 19.48
C LEU A 52 21.24 28.91 18.50
N ARG A 53 21.78 30.12 18.65
CA ARG A 53 21.53 31.22 17.69
C ARG A 53 22.19 30.92 16.35
N THR A 54 23.41 30.41 16.36
CA THR A 54 24.13 30.02 15.16
C THR A 54 23.39 28.88 14.45
N ALA A 55 22.97 27.85 15.19
CA ALA A 55 22.14 26.76 14.66
C ALA A 55 20.85 27.27 13.99
N ALA A 56 20.16 28.22 14.62
CA ALA A 56 18.93 28.81 14.08
C ALA A 56 19.18 29.61 12.79
N ARG A 57 20.34 30.23 12.61
CA ARG A 57 20.74 30.91 11.36
C ARG A 57 21.14 29.93 10.27
N ALA A 58 21.80 28.84 10.64
CA ALA A 58 22.27 27.79 9.73
C ALA A 58 21.16 26.85 9.20
N LYS A 59 19.91 26.97 9.69
CA LYS A 59 18.76 26.17 9.20
C LYS A 59 18.57 26.35 7.69
N GLY A 60 18.52 25.24 6.94
CA GLY A 60 18.22 25.23 5.50
C GLY A 60 19.42 25.13 4.54
N GLY A 61 20.65 24.89 5.03
CA GLY A 61 21.82 24.57 4.22
C GLY A 61 23.01 25.53 4.38
N MET A 62 24.21 25.05 4.03
CA MET A 62 25.55 25.62 4.29
C MET A 62 25.61 27.15 4.12
N GLN A 63 25.44 27.87 5.23
CA GLN A 63 26.01 29.20 5.40
C GLN A 63 27.43 29.06 5.97
N GLU A 64 28.20 30.15 5.92
CA GLU A 64 29.60 30.22 6.39
C GLU A 64 29.83 29.72 7.83
N ASP A 65 28.75 29.55 8.60
CA ASP A 65 28.75 29.25 10.03
C ASP A 65 28.86 27.75 10.39
N GLY A 66 28.63 26.79 9.47
CA GLY A 66 28.72 25.34 9.74
C GLY A 66 27.38 24.59 9.74
N ASP A 67 27.37 23.29 10.10
CA ASP A 67 26.15 22.48 10.14
C ASP A 67 25.29 22.81 11.38
N ALA A 68 24.01 23.16 11.16
CA ALA A 68 23.05 23.43 12.22
C ALA A 68 22.94 22.30 13.26
N VAL A 69 23.01 21.03 12.83
CA VAL A 69 22.97 19.87 13.73
C VAL A 69 24.18 19.87 14.67
N ASP A 70 25.38 20.14 14.16
CA ASP A 70 26.60 20.20 14.98
C ASP A 70 26.52 21.30 16.04
N HIS A 71 25.93 22.45 15.70
CA HIS A 71 25.69 23.53 16.66
C HIS A 71 24.67 23.14 17.73
N TYR A 72 23.60 22.41 17.36
CA TYR A 72 22.66 21.89 18.34
C TYR A 72 23.28 20.87 19.28
N GLU A 73 24.12 19.96 18.77
CA GLU A 73 24.85 18.97 19.57
C GLU A 73 25.81 19.67 20.57
N ARG A 74 26.62 20.62 20.09
CA ARG A 74 27.49 21.44 20.95
C ARG A 74 26.71 22.21 22.02
N ALA A 75 25.59 22.82 21.64
CA ALA A 75 24.74 23.52 22.59
C ALA A 75 24.20 22.57 23.67
N ALA A 76 23.75 21.38 23.29
CA ALA A 76 23.23 20.39 24.23
C ALA A 76 24.30 19.94 25.22
N ASP A 77 25.54 19.72 24.79
CA ASP A 77 26.64 19.34 25.67
C ASP A 77 27.00 20.45 26.66
N LEU A 78 27.14 21.69 26.19
CA LEU A 78 27.36 22.86 27.05
C LEU A 78 26.22 23.03 28.08
N LEU A 79 24.98 22.74 27.69
CA LEU A 79 23.84 22.79 28.60
C LEU A 79 23.84 21.65 29.62
N LYS A 80 24.28 20.43 29.27
CA LYS A 80 24.46 19.35 30.24
C LYS A 80 25.51 19.72 31.28
N ASP A 81 26.63 20.30 30.85
CA ASP A 81 27.68 20.76 31.76
C ASP A 81 27.19 21.91 32.66
N ALA A 82 26.41 22.85 32.10
CA ALA A 82 25.77 23.91 32.87
C ALA A 82 24.74 23.36 33.88
N LEU A 83 24.02 22.28 33.52
CA LEU A 83 23.06 21.62 34.40
C LEU A 83 23.75 20.97 35.60
N ALA A 84 24.90 20.34 35.38
CA ALA A 84 25.72 19.74 36.44
C ALA A 84 26.27 20.77 37.43
N GLN A 85 26.40 22.03 36.99
CA GLN A 85 26.86 23.15 37.81
C GLN A 85 25.73 24.01 38.39
N ALA A 86 24.47 23.70 38.09
CA ALA A 86 23.34 24.47 38.59
C ALA A 86 23.20 24.28 40.12
N THR A 87 23.17 25.39 40.85
CA THR A 87 23.15 25.44 42.32
C THR A 87 21.78 25.76 42.89
N SER A 88 20.84 26.23 42.05
CA SER A 88 19.48 26.54 42.47
C SER A 88 18.42 25.89 41.57
N PRO A 89 17.21 25.59 42.10
CA PRO A 89 16.11 25.06 41.29
C PRO A 89 15.75 25.95 40.09
N ARG A 90 15.94 27.27 40.21
CA ARG A 90 15.68 28.23 39.14
C ARG A 90 16.70 28.13 38.01
N GLU A 91 17.97 27.91 38.33
CA GLU A 91 19.03 27.63 37.35
C GLU A 91 18.80 26.29 36.66
N THR A 92 18.57 25.23 37.43
CA THR A 92 18.25 23.88 36.91
C THR A 92 17.09 23.94 35.92
N GLN A 93 16.01 24.65 36.27
CA GLN A 93 14.84 24.75 35.42
C GLN A 93 15.08 25.56 34.14
N ALA A 94 15.92 26.60 34.20
CA ALA A 94 16.30 27.36 33.02
C ALA A 94 17.15 26.52 32.04
N VAL A 95 18.09 25.73 32.56
CA VAL A 95 18.94 24.85 31.74
C VAL A 95 18.14 23.70 31.15
N LYS A 96 17.31 23.01 31.94
CA LYS A 96 16.41 21.95 31.42
C LYS A 96 15.55 22.45 30.28
N ARG A 97 14.92 23.62 30.44
CA ARG A 97 14.11 24.25 29.37
C ARG A 97 14.91 24.51 28.10
N ALA A 98 16.15 24.99 28.22
CA ALA A 98 17.02 25.19 27.06
C ALA A 98 17.39 23.85 26.39
N LEU A 99 17.65 22.78 27.17
CA LEU A 99 17.89 21.43 26.64
C LEU A 99 16.70 20.92 25.83
N VAL A 100 15.48 21.03 26.39
CA VAL A 100 14.24 20.65 25.68
C VAL A 100 14.14 21.36 24.33
N SER A 101 14.40 22.68 24.30
CA SER A 101 14.35 23.46 23.06
C SER A 101 15.43 23.05 22.07
N ALA A 102 16.66 22.82 22.53
CA ALA A 102 17.79 22.43 21.69
C ALA A 102 17.51 21.08 20.99
N TYR A 103 17.12 20.07 21.78
CA TYR A 103 16.82 18.74 21.29
C TYR A 103 15.59 18.68 20.39
N ASN A 104 14.53 19.43 20.69
CA ASN A 104 13.35 19.49 19.81
C ASN A 104 13.67 20.15 18.46
N ASP A 105 14.46 21.23 18.46
CA ASP A 105 14.85 21.89 17.21
C ASP A 105 15.81 21.03 16.36
N MET A 106 16.75 20.35 17.01
CA MET A 106 17.62 19.38 16.35
C MET A 106 16.82 18.23 15.74
N ALA A 107 15.83 17.72 16.47
CA ALA A 107 14.91 16.71 15.99
C ALA A 107 14.15 17.13 14.72
N ILE A 108 13.66 18.38 14.67
CA ILE A 108 13.00 18.94 13.48
C ILE A 108 13.95 19.00 12.29
N GLU A 109 15.19 19.46 12.52
CA GLU A 109 16.21 19.58 11.48
C GLU A 109 16.60 18.20 10.92
N LEU A 110 16.89 17.23 11.79
CA LEU A 110 17.21 15.85 11.42
C LEU A 110 16.07 15.19 10.63
N HIS A 111 14.82 15.43 11.05
CA HIS A 111 13.65 14.93 10.31
C HIS A 111 13.55 15.54 8.91
N SER A 112 13.84 16.83 8.76
CA SER A 112 13.86 17.50 7.45
C SER A 112 14.90 16.89 6.49
N ARG A 113 15.98 16.34 7.05
CA ARG A 113 17.03 15.60 6.33
C ARG A 113 16.71 14.12 6.10
N ARG A 114 15.51 13.67 6.51
CA ARG A 114 15.04 12.27 6.46
C ARG A 114 15.84 11.31 7.35
N GLU A 115 16.48 11.82 8.39
CA GLU A 115 17.22 11.02 9.38
C GLU A 115 16.31 10.64 10.56
N LEU A 116 15.25 9.85 10.27
CA LEU A 116 14.16 9.58 11.22
C LEU A 116 14.64 9.06 12.59
N THR A 117 15.58 8.10 12.61
CA THR A 117 16.06 7.51 13.87
C THR A 117 16.70 8.56 14.77
N ARG A 118 17.66 9.32 14.24
CA ARG A 118 18.31 10.41 14.98
C ARG A 118 17.33 11.50 15.39
N ALA A 119 16.36 11.82 14.53
CA ALA A 119 15.32 12.79 14.83
C ALA A 119 14.45 12.36 16.03
N VAL A 120 14.01 11.10 16.05
CA VAL A 120 13.23 10.54 17.16
C VAL A 120 14.07 10.46 18.43
N ASP A 121 15.32 10.01 18.35
CA ASP A 121 16.22 9.92 19.50
C ASP A 121 16.43 11.31 20.13
N SER A 122 16.67 12.32 19.31
CA SER A 122 16.77 13.71 19.76
C SER A 122 15.47 14.19 20.44
N ALA A 123 14.30 13.92 19.87
CA ALA A 123 13.04 14.30 20.52
C ALA A 123 12.78 13.54 21.83
N ARG A 124 13.24 12.29 21.96
CA ARG A 124 13.20 11.54 23.23
C ARG A 124 14.12 12.16 24.28
N SER A 125 15.33 12.60 23.90
CA SER A 125 16.19 13.37 24.80
C SER A 125 15.54 14.69 25.26
N ALA A 126 14.72 15.33 24.42
CA ALA A 126 13.92 16.48 24.86
C ALA A 126 12.90 16.08 25.95
N ILE A 127 12.28 14.91 25.86
CA ILE A 127 11.30 14.42 26.85
C ILE A 127 11.96 14.18 28.21
N GLU A 128 13.17 13.62 28.23
CA GLU A 128 13.93 13.34 29.48
C GLU A 128 14.18 14.59 30.34
N HIS A 129 14.27 15.77 29.70
CA HIS A 129 14.50 17.04 30.37
C HIS A 129 13.22 17.87 30.60
N SER A 130 12.07 17.37 30.17
CA SER A 130 10.77 18.08 30.26
C SER A 130 10.04 17.74 31.56
N GLU A 131 9.54 18.76 32.27
CA GLU A 131 8.71 18.59 33.47
C GLU A 131 7.20 18.52 33.13
N ASP A 132 6.71 19.31 32.16
CA ASP A 132 5.28 19.44 31.82
C ASP A 132 4.97 19.42 30.29
N GLY A 133 5.99 19.22 29.43
CA GLY A 133 5.92 19.34 27.96
C GLY A 133 5.86 18.01 27.19
N SER A 134 5.75 16.88 27.88
CA SER A 134 5.89 15.55 27.28
C SER A 134 4.80 15.23 26.25
N ALA A 135 3.60 15.81 26.38
CA ALA A 135 2.51 15.63 25.43
C ALA A 135 2.80 16.23 24.04
N VAL A 136 3.40 17.43 24.00
CA VAL A 136 3.72 18.11 22.73
C VAL A 136 4.86 17.40 22.01
N LEU A 137 5.89 16.99 22.77
CA LEU A 137 7.04 16.27 22.23
C LEU A 137 6.64 14.88 21.70
N GLU A 138 5.82 14.12 22.43
CA GLU A 138 5.27 12.84 21.93
C GLU A 138 4.39 13.05 20.69
N SER A 139 3.64 14.16 20.62
CA SER A 139 2.86 14.51 19.43
C SER A 139 3.74 14.85 18.21
N ASN A 140 4.89 15.49 18.43
CA ASN A 140 5.89 15.77 17.41
C ASN A 140 6.56 14.46 16.93
N ILE A 141 6.91 13.55 17.84
CA ILE A 141 7.41 12.20 17.49
C ILE A 141 6.37 11.45 16.65
N GLY A 142 5.10 11.50 17.03
CA GLY A 142 4.00 10.90 16.24
C GLY A 142 3.94 11.47 14.83
N THR A 143 4.15 12.78 14.68
CA THR A 143 4.20 13.46 13.38
C THR A 143 5.39 12.98 12.53
N MET A 144 6.57 12.84 13.12
CA MET A 144 7.75 12.31 12.41
C MET A 144 7.49 10.91 11.84
N TYR A 145 7.01 10.00 12.67
CA TYR A 145 6.67 8.64 12.24
C TYR A 145 5.59 8.64 11.16
N PHE A 146 4.56 9.48 11.30
CA PHE A 146 3.48 9.58 10.33
C PHE A 146 3.99 10.05 8.96
N GLU A 147 4.84 11.08 8.93
CA GLU A 147 5.44 11.60 7.71
C GLU A 147 6.42 10.62 7.06
N ALA A 148 7.08 9.78 7.87
CA ALA A 148 7.88 8.67 7.39
C ALA A 148 7.05 7.47 6.90
N GLY A 149 5.73 7.47 7.13
CA GLY A 149 4.82 6.40 6.75
C GLY A 149 4.75 5.22 7.73
N ASP A 150 5.32 5.38 8.93
CA ASP A 150 5.23 4.42 10.03
C ASP A 150 4.03 4.74 10.93
N TYR A 151 2.84 4.40 10.43
CA TYR A 151 1.57 4.77 11.07
C TYR A 151 1.35 4.09 12.43
N TYR A 152 1.93 2.90 12.64
CA TYR A 152 1.87 2.19 13.91
C TYR A 152 2.60 2.95 15.02
N ASN A 153 3.87 3.32 14.78
CA ASN A 153 4.65 4.07 15.76
C ASN A 153 4.15 5.52 15.90
N ALA A 154 3.56 6.07 14.84
CA ALA A 154 2.84 7.35 14.91
C ALA A 154 1.66 7.29 15.89
N ALA A 155 0.79 6.29 15.74
CA ALA A 155 -0.36 6.07 16.63
C ALA A 155 0.10 5.87 18.08
N ALA A 156 1.09 5.00 18.32
CA ALA A 156 1.60 4.76 19.67
C ALA A 156 2.15 6.03 20.35
N SER A 157 2.75 6.94 19.59
CA SER A 157 3.26 8.21 20.12
C SER A 157 2.13 9.20 20.38
N TRP A 158 1.10 9.24 19.53
CA TRP A 158 -0.09 10.06 19.79
C TRP A 158 -0.97 9.54 20.92
N GLU A 159 -1.04 8.23 21.16
CA GLU A 159 -1.70 7.67 22.36
C GLU A 159 -1.04 8.21 23.63
N ARG A 160 0.29 8.08 23.74
CA ARG A 160 1.07 8.65 24.86
C ARG A 160 0.86 10.15 24.97
N ALA A 161 0.86 10.87 23.85
CA ALA A 161 0.59 12.31 23.83
C ALA A 161 -0.82 12.65 24.38
N LYS A 162 -1.85 11.87 24.03
CA LYS A 162 -3.24 12.07 24.48
C LYS A 162 -3.38 11.82 25.99
N GLU A 163 -2.69 10.80 26.51
CA GLU A 163 -2.63 10.49 27.96
C GLU A 163 -2.01 11.63 28.76
N LEU A 164 -0.91 12.19 28.25
CA LEU A 164 -0.16 13.29 28.89
C LEU A 164 -0.83 14.65 28.72
N ALA A 165 -1.71 14.83 27.75
CA ALA A 165 -2.33 16.12 27.47
C ALA A 165 -3.23 16.57 28.63
N GLY A 166 -2.93 17.73 29.24
CA GLY A 166 -3.71 18.27 30.35
C GLY A 166 -4.96 19.07 29.95
N ASN A 167 -5.13 19.41 28.66
CA ASN A 167 -6.21 20.27 28.19
C ASN A 167 -7.00 19.66 27.02
N ALA A 168 -8.28 20.03 26.92
CA ALA A 168 -9.21 19.48 25.92
C ALA A 168 -8.85 19.83 24.46
N PRO A 169 -8.41 21.07 24.12
CA PRO A 169 -8.05 21.39 22.73
C PRO A 169 -6.89 20.55 22.18
N LEU A 170 -5.85 20.31 22.98
CA LEU A 170 -4.73 19.47 22.57
C LEU A 170 -5.16 18.01 22.40
N LYS A 171 -5.97 17.47 23.34
CA LYS A 171 -6.55 16.12 23.21
C LYS A 171 -7.35 15.98 21.91
N GLN A 172 -8.18 16.96 21.57
CA GLN A 172 -9.00 16.92 20.36
C GLN A 172 -8.15 16.94 19.07
N SER A 173 -7.06 17.72 19.06
CA SER A 173 -6.11 17.72 17.93
C SER A 173 -5.39 16.37 17.80
N ILE A 174 -4.94 15.79 18.92
CA ILE A 174 -4.26 14.50 18.95
C ILE A 174 -5.21 13.38 18.51
N SER A 175 -6.47 13.38 18.98
CA SER A 175 -7.50 12.43 18.56
C SER A 175 -7.69 12.40 17.04
N ARG A 176 -7.75 13.56 16.38
CA ARG A 176 -7.86 13.63 14.91
C ARG A 176 -6.64 13.01 14.20
N ASN A 177 -5.43 13.27 14.71
CA ASN A 177 -4.21 12.66 14.19
C ASN A 177 -4.20 11.15 14.42
N LEU A 178 -4.64 10.70 15.59
CA LEU A 178 -4.70 9.30 15.99
C LEU A 178 -5.68 8.49 15.12
N ILE A 179 -6.90 9.01 14.90
CA ILE A 179 -7.88 8.45 13.96
C ILE A 179 -7.24 8.24 12.57
N THR A 180 -6.53 9.27 12.11
CA THR A 180 -5.87 9.25 10.80
C THR A 180 -4.76 8.19 10.75
N ALA A 181 -3.90 8.09 11.77
CA ALA A 181 -2.88 7.05 11.86
C ALA A 181 -3.49 5.66 11.89
N TYR A 182 -4.51 5.42 12.71
CA TYR A 182 -5.17 4.13 12.79
C TYR A 182 -5.82 3.70 11.47
N ILE A 183 -6.49 4.61 10.75
CA ILE A 183 -7.04 4.31 9.43
C ILE A 183 -5.91 3.95 8.45
N LYS A 184 -4.82 4.71 8.45
CA LYS A 184 -3.66 4.47 7.56
C LYS A 184 -2.93 3.17 7.89
N ASP A 185 -2.76 2.86 9.17
CA ASP A 185 -2.16 1.62 9.64
C ASP A 185 -3.06 0.43 9.32
N GLY A 186 -4.38 0.55 9.55
CA GLY A 186 -5.36 -0.48 9.22
C GLY A 186 -5.41 -0.79 7.72
N GLN A 187 -5.27 0.23 6.87
CA GLN A 187 -5.13 0.04 5.42
C GLN A 187 -3.81 -0.61 5.00
N SER A 188 -2.77 -0.52 5.83
CA SER A 188 -1.44 -1.06 5.51
C SER A 188 -1.26 -2.48 6.05
N ARG A 189 -1.62 -2.73 7.31
CA ARG A 189 -1.20 -3.93 8.06
C ARG A 189 -2.36 -4.74 8.67
N ASP A 190 -3.61 -4.26 8.59
CA ASP A 190 -4.84 -4.88 9.15
C ASP A 190 -4.66 -5.55 10.54
N ARG A 191 -4.06 -4.82 11.50
CA ARG A 191 -3.81 -5.26 12.89
C ARG A 191 -4.95 -4.92 13.87
N GLY A 192 -6.18 -4.74 13.38
CA GLY A 192 -7.30 -4.25 14.20
C GLY A 192 -7.26 -2.73 14.47
N SER A 193 -6.33 -2.00 13.84
CA SER A 193 -6.22 -0.54 13.94
C SER A 193 -7.47 0.18 13.46
N LEU A 194 -8.22 -0.38 12.49
CA LEU A 194 -9.51 0.17 12.07
C LEU A 194 -10.52 0.19 13.24
N GLY A 195 -10.54 -0.84 14.09
CA GLY A 195 -11.40 -0.88 15.27
C GLY A 195 -10.99 0.16 16.32
N LEU A 196 -9.70 0.46 16.44
CA LEU A 196 -9.21 1.56 17.28
C LEU A 196 -9.63 2.93 16.70
N ALA A 197 -9.59 3.11 15.38
CA ALA A 197 -10.11 4.30 14.72
C ALA A 197 -11.61 4.49 14.99
N VAL A 198 -12.42 3.43 14.89
CA VAL A 198 -13.85 3.50 15.22
C VAL A 198 -14.07 3.99 16.64
N ARG A 199 -13.40 3.38 17.62
CA ARG A 199 -13.54 3.76 19.04
C ARG A 199 -13.16 5.22 19.27
N GLU A 200 -12.07 5.68 18.67
CA GLU A 200 -11.61 7.06 18.80
C GLU A 200 -12.57 8.05 18.11
N ILE A 201 -13.14 7.69 16.96
CA ILE A 201 -14.18 8.51 16.30
C ILE A 201 -15.46 8.57 17.15
N GLU A 202 -15.89 7.45 17.72
CA GLU A 202 -17.05 7.37 18.61
C GLU A 202 -16.86 8.20 19.90
N ASP A 203 -15.65 8.20 20.48
CA ASP A 203 -15.27 9.05 21.62
C ASP A 203 -15.47 10.53 21.27
N VAL A 204 -14.96 10.99 20.11
CA VAL A 204 -15.15 12.37 19.65
C VAL A 204 -16.62 12.69 19.39
N LEU A 205 -17.37 11.78 18.75
CA LEU A 205 -18.80 11.96 18.48
C LEU A 205 -19.65 11.96 19.75
N SER A 206 -19.21 11.36 20.86
CA SER A 206 -19.91 11.42 22.14
C SER A 206 -20.04 12.86 22.67
N GLY A 207 -19.02 13.69 22.44
CA GLY A 207 -19.00 15.11 22.78
C GLY A 207 -19.52 16.02 21.67
N SER A 208 -19.60 15.54 20.42
CA SER A 208 -20.09 16.32 19.27
C SER A 208 -20.84 15.42 18.27
N PRO A 209 -22.10 15.00 18.58
CA PRO A 209 -22.82 13.98 17.80
C PRO A 209 -23.12 14.34 16.34
N GLU A 210 -23.07 15.64 16.02
CA GLU A 210 -23.31 16.21 14.70
C GLU A 210 -22.01 16.69 14.02
N ASP A 211 -20.83 16.26 14.49
CA ASP A 211 -19.57 16.49 13.78
C ASP A 211 -19.58 15.72 12.44
N LYS A 212 -19.89 16.44 11.37
CA LYS A 212 -20.00 15.89 10.01
C LYS A 212 -18.70 15.27 9.53
N GLU A 213 -17.54 15.83 9.89
CA GLU A 213 -16.25 15.29 9.48
C GLU A 213 -16.02 13.93 10.13
N MET A 214 -16.32 13.81 11.43
CA MET A 214 -16.21 12.54 12.15
C MET A 214 -17.20 11.49 11.64
N LEU A 215 -18.42 11.87 11.27
CA LEU A 215 -19.38 10.94 10.65
C LEU A 215 -18.93 10.45 9.27
N LEU A 216 -18.30 11.31 8.46
CA LEU A 216 -17.71 10.92 7.18
C LEU A 216 -16.57 9.92 7.37
N LEU A 217 -15.69 10.18 8.34
CA LEU A 217 -14.60 9.27 8.70
C LEU A 217 -15.15 7.95 9.28
N LEU A 218 -16.15 7.98 10.15
CA LEU A 218 -16.78 6.78 10.71
C LEU A 218 -17.32 5.88 9.60
N GLY A 219 -18.07 6.46 8.66
CA GLY A 219 -18.62 5.72 7.54
C GLY A 219 -17.54 5.11 6.65
N ARG A 220 -16.43 5.83 6.44
CA ARG A 220 -15.27 5.31 5.69
C ARG A 220 -14.55 4.21 6.46
N THR A 221 -14.32 4.36 7.76
CA THR A 221 -13.65 3.35 8.59
C THR A 221 -14.46 2.06 8.61
N HIS A 222 -15.77 2.13 8.83
CA HIS A 222 -16.65 0.96 8.75
C HIS A 222 -16.68 0.34 7.35
N GLN A 223 -16.59 1.15 6.28
CA GLN A 223 -16.48 0.60 4.93
C GLN A 223 -15.18 -0.21 4.77
N LEU A 224 -14.07 0.28 5.32
CA LEU A 224 -12.78 -0.43 5.30
C LEU A 224 -12.80 -1.70 6.16
N GLU A 225 -13.53 -1.70 7.28
CA GLU A 225 -13.78 -2.90 8.10
C GLU A 225 -14.73 -3.92 7.43
N GLY A 226 -15.38 -3.54 6.33
CA GLY A 226 -16.40 -4.37 5.68
C GLY A 226 -17.81 -4.26 6.29
N GLU A 227 -17.97 -3.46 7.35
CA GLU A 227 -19.21 -3.18 8.10
C GLU A 227 -20.16 -2.25 7.31
N SER A 228 -20.61 -2.74 6.15
CA SER A 228 -21.32 -1.94 5.13
C SER A 228 -22.60 -1.26 5.65
N ALA A 229 -23.33 -1.91 6.57
CA ALA A 229 -24.54 -1.34 7.16
C ALA A 229 -24.23 -0.14 8.06
N LYS A 230 -23.21 -0.26 8.93
CA LYS A 230 -22.77 0.83 9.79
C LYS A 230 -22.17 1.99 8.98
N ALA A 231 -21.44 1.66 7.92
CA ALA A 231 -20.91 2.65 6.99
C ALA A 231 -22.02 3.50 6.34
N LEU A 232 -23.08 2.85 5.85
CA LEU A 232 -24.23 3.54 5.26
C LEU A 232 -24.99 4.37 6.30
N ASP A 233 -25.17 3.88 7.53
CA ASP A 233 -25.81 4.65 8.61
C ASP A 233 -25.03 5.93 8.94
N ALA A 234 -23.72 5.83 9.15
CA ALA A 234 -22.88 6.99 9.45
C ALA A 234 -22.90 8.04 8.32
N TRP A 235 -22.81 7.60 7.07
CA TRP A 235 -22.92 8.51 5.92
C TRP A 235 -24.33 9.08 5.73
N GLU A 236 -25.40 8.35 6.06
CA GLU A 236 -26.76 8.90 6.06
C GLU A 236 -26.93 9.99 7.11
N ARG A 237 -26.35 9.81 8.30
CA ARG A 237 -26.29 10.85 9.33
C ARG A 237 -25.52 12.07 8.83
N ALA A 238 -24.33 11.90 8.25
CA ALA A 238 -23.54 12.99 7.67
C ALA A 238 -24.29 13.72 6.53
N ARG A 239 -25.03 12.98 5.70
CA ARG A 239 -25.81 13.51 4.57
C ARG A 239 -26.96 14.40 5.03
N ARG A 240 -27.57 14.13 6.19
CA ARG A 240 -28.60 15.00 6.78
C ARG A 240 -28.05 16.36 7.22
N LEU A 241 -26.74 16.46 7.46
CA LEU A 241 -26.02 17.68 7.86
C LEU A 241 -25.52 18.48 6.64
N GLY A 242 -26.35 18.61 5.60
CA GLY A 242 -26.03 19.40 4.40
C GLY A 242 -25.31 18.64 3.29
N GLY A 243 -25.73 17.39 3.01
CA GLY A 243 -25.25 16.59 1.88
C GLY A 243 -23.86 15.98 2.07
N LEU A 244 -23.50 15.05 1.19
CA LEU A 244 -22.15 14.46 1.15
C LEU A 244 -21.28 15.21 0.12
N PRO A 245 -19.97 15.35 0.38
CA PRO A 245 -19.00 15.63 -0.68
C PRO A 245 -19.19 14.69 -1.89
N GLU A 246 -18.90 15.13 -3.11
CA GLU A 246 -19.22 14.38 -4.35
C GLU A 246 -18.61 12.97 -4.35
N ASP A 247 -17.39 12.85 -3.86
CA ASP A 247 -16.66 11.61 -3.71
C ASP A 247 -17.28 10.68 -2.65
N ALA A 248 -17.69 11.21 -1.49
CA ALA A 248 -18.43 10.48 -0.48
C ALA A 248 -19.82 10.05 -0.97
N GLU A 249 -20.52 10.91 -1.74
CA GLU A 249 -21.81 10.57 -2.34
C GLU A 249 -21.65 9.43 -3.34
N ARG A 250 -20.60 9.45 -4.19
CA ARG A 250 -20.30 8.32 -5.10
C ARG A 250 -20.02 7.04 -4.33
N ALA A 251 -19.22 7.09 -3.27
CA ALA A 251 -18.91 5.92 -2.44
C ALA A 251 -20.16 5.38 -1.73
N TYR A 252 -21.00 6.25 -1.17
CA TYR A 252 -22.28 5.90 -0.58
C TYR A 252 -23.20 5.20 -1.57
N GLN A 253 -23.38 5.75 -2.78
CA GLN A 253 -24.24 5.14 -3.80
C GLN A 253 -23.70 3.79 -4.28
N GLN A 254 -22.38 3.66 -4.44
CA GLN A 254 -21.74 2.39 -4.79
C GLN A 254 -21.95 1.33 -3.71
N LEU A 255 -21.69 1.68 -2.45
CA LEU A 255 -21.87 0.77 -1.32
C LEU A 255 -23.34 0.37 -1.16
N LYS A 256 -24.26 1.33 -1.29
CA LYS A 256 -25.71 1.09 -1.23
C LYS A 256 -26.16 0.14 -2.35
N ALA A 257 -25.68 0.34 -3.57
CA ALA A 257 -25.97 -0.55 -4.69
C ALA A 257 -25.40 -1.96 -4.47
N ALA A 258 -24.16 -2.07 -3.97
CA ALA A 258 -23.52 -3.33 -3.66
C ALA A 258 -24.29 -4.10 -2.56
N VAL A 259 -24.66 -3.44 -1.46
CA VAL A 259 -25.48 -4.03 -0.38
C VAL A 259 -26.84 -4.48 -0.91
N ALA A 260 -27.48 -3.67 -1.76
CA ALA A 260 -28.77 -4.03 -2.36
C ALA A 260 -28.67 -5.26 -3.29
N VAL A 261 -27.54 -5.42 -4.02
CA VAL A 261 -27.29 -6.60 -4.85
C VAL A 261 -27.16 -7.86 -3.99
N LYS A 262 -26.53 -7.77 -2.81
CA LYS A 262 -26.34 -8.91 -1.90
C LYS A 262 -27.58 -9.26 -1.07
N ARG A 263 -28.68 -8.51 -1.21
CA ARG A 263 -29.91 -8.78 -0.44
C ARG A 263 -30.48 -10.15 -0.83
N GLY A 264 -30.52 -11.07 0.14
CA GLY A 264 -31.00 -12.44 -0.06
C GLY A 264 -29.91 -13.45 -0.42
N PHE A 265 -28.64 -13.04 -0.40
CA PHE A 265 -27.52 -13.99 -0.53
C PHE A 265 -27.51 -14.95 0.66
N SER A 266 -27.21 -16.21 0.39
CA SER A 266 -26.86 -17.20 1.39
C SER A 266 -25.36 -17.13 1.70
N ARG A 267 -24.99 -17.51 2.92
CA ARG A 267 -23.59 -17.59 3.37
C ARG A 267 -23.25 -19.02 3.77
N GLU A 268 -22.11 -19.48 3.28
CA GLU A 268 -21.40 -20.65 3.81
C GLU A 268 -20.02 -20.20 4.32
N GLU A 269 -19.38 -21.01 5.16
CA GLU A 269 -18.07 -20.66 5.72
C GLU A 269 -17.17 -21.88 5.89
N SER A 270 -15.87 -21.61 5.81
CA SER A 270 -14.79 -22.50 6.25
C SER A 270 -14.00 -21.82 7.38
N ARG A 271 -12.88 -22.43 7.77
CA ARG A 271 -11.98 -21.85 8.78
C ARG A 271 -11.42 -20.49 8.36
N HIS A 272 -11.02 -20.35 7.09
CA HIS A 272 -10.30 -19.19 6.58
C HIS A 272 -11.15 -18.30 5.67
N PHE A 273 -12.35 -18.75 5.28
CA PHE A 273 -13.18 -18.04 4.32
C PHE A 273 -14.65 -17.97 4.72
N ASN A 274 -15.32 -16.90 4.30
CA ASN A 274 -16.76 -16.83 4.17
C ASN A 274 -17.10 -16.75 2.68
N ILE A 275 -18.17 -17.39 2.21
CA ILE A 275 -18.65 -17.25 0.84
C ILE A 275 -20.12 -16.80 0.81
N ASP A 276 -20.38 -15.69 0.12
CA ASP A 276 -21.71 -15.12 -0.09
C ASP A 276 -22.19 -15.39 -1.53
N PHE A 277 -23.40 -15.92 -1.71
CA PHE A 277 -23.94 -16.24 -3.04
C PHE A 277 -25.46 -16.09 -3.15
N ASN A 278 -25.97 -15.78 -4.34
CA ASN A 278 -27.34 -15.29 -4.55
C ASN A 278 -28.48 -16.25 -4.17
N ASP A 279 -28.36 -17.57 -4.39
CA ASP A 279 -29.39 -18.56 -4.02
C ASP A 279 -28.87 -20.01 -4.11
N ARG A 280 -29.71 -21.00 -3.70
CA ARG A 280 -29.37 -22.44 -3.66
C ARG A 280 -28.84 -23.00 -4.98
N SER A 281 -29.13 -22.41 -6.14
CA SER A 281 -28.64 -22.91 -7.43
C SER A 281 -27.11 -22.83 -7.55
N HIS A 282 -26.47 -21.92 -6.80
CA HIS A 282 -25.02 -21.79 -6.74
C HIS A 282 -24.39 -22.43 -5.50
N ALA A 283 -25.16 -23.04 -4.59
CA ALA A 283 -24.62 -23.62 -3.35
C ALA A 283 -23.55 -24.69 -3.64
N SER A 284 -23.80 -25.57 -4.62
CA SER A 284 -22.82 -26.58 -5.02
C SER A 284 -21.52 -25.97 -5.57
N LEU A 285 -21.61 -24.87 -6.34
CA LEU A 285 -20.43 -24.14 -6.82
C LEU A 285 -19.72 -23.44 -5.66
N ALA A 286 -20.46 -22.81 -4.75
CA ALA A 286 -19.91 -22.14 -3.58
C ALA A 286 -19.10 -23.11 -2.69
N GLY A 287 -19.64 -24.30 -2.43
CA GLY A 287 -18.92 -25.34 -1.69
C GLY A 287 -17.62 -25.79 -2.39
N ARG A 288 -17.61 -25.92 -3.72
CA ARG A 288 -16.38 -26.22 -4.47
C ARG A 288 -15.37 -25.06 -4.42
N LEU A 289 -15.83 -23.82 -4.60
CA LEU A 289 -14.98 -22.64 -4.52
C LEU A 289 -14.33 -22.51 -3.14
N LEU A 290 -15.09 -22.72 -2.05
CA LEU A 290 -14.53 -22.74 -0.69
C LEU A 290 -13.40 -23.76 -0.57
N ALA A 291 -13.59 -24.98 -1.08
CA ALA A 291 -12.55 -26.01 -1.06
C ALA A 291 -11.29 -25.58 -1.84
N TYR A 292 -11.44 -24.96 -3.02
CA TYR A 292 -10.31 -24.43 -3.78
C TYR A 292 -9.58 -23.29 -3.04
N PHE A 293 -10.31 -22.41 -2.35
CA PHE A 293 -9.71 -21.37 -1.52
C PHE A 293 -8.96 -21.94 -0.31
N ASP A 294 -9.51 -22.94 0.37
CA ASP A 294 -8.84 -23.61 1.49
C ASP A 294 -7.55 -24.32 1.03
N GLU A 295 -7.58 -25.01 -0.11
CA GLU A 295 -6.37 -25.62 -0.69
C GLU A 295 -5.33 -24.56 -1.10
N ALA A 296 -5.77 -23.47 -1.76
CA ALA A 296 -4.91 -22.35 -2.09
C ALA A 296 -4.33 -21.68 -0.84
N HIS A 297 -5.09 -21.60 0.25
CA HIS A 297 -4.62 -21.08 1.54
C HIS A 297 -3.45 -21.87 2.07
N GLU A 298 -3.58 -23.19 2.20
CA GLU A 298 -2.54 -24.03 2.77
C GLU A 298 -1.23 -23.99 1.97
N GLU A 299 -1.33 -23.95 0.64
CA GLU A 299 -0.18 -23.95 -0.25
C GLU A 299 0.49 -22.57 -0.35
N LEU A 300 -0.28 -21.53 -0.64
CA LEU A 300 0.27 -20.22 -0.95
C LEU A 300 0.79 -19.50 0.31
N THR A 301 0.15 -19.68 1.47
CA THR A 301 0.69 -19.14 2.73
C THR A 301 2.03 -19.76 3.09
N ARG A 302 2.14 -21.10 2.98
CA ARG A 302 3.39 -21.83 3.18
C ARG A 302 4.47 -21.39 2.20
N MET A 303 4.10 -21.25 0.92
CA MET A 303 5.00 -20.81 -0.14
C MET A 303 5.57 -19.41 0.12
N LEU A 304 4.76 -18.51 0.69
CA LEU A 304 5.15 -17.14 1.03
C LEU A 304 5.70 -16.98 2.46
N GLY A 305 5.80 -18.07 3.23
CA GLY A 305 6.26 -18.04 4.61
C GLY A 305 5.34 -17.26 5.56
N LEU A 306 4.05 -17.16 5.24
CA LEU A 306 3.03 -16.52 6.09
C LEU A 306 2.50 -17.54 7.10
N SER A 307 2.38 -17.16 8.37
CA SER A 307 1.70 -18.04 9.34
C SER A 307 0.19 -17.99 9.09
N THR A 308 -0.51 -19.10 9.23
CA THR A 308 -1.98 -19.14 9.03
C THR A 308 -2.74 -18.24 10.01
N GLY A 309 -2.13 -17.91 11.16
CA GLY A 309 -2.67 -16.96 12.13
C GLY A 309 -2.52 -15.49 11.75
N ASP A 310 -1.64 -15.18 10.79
CA ASP A 310 -1.41 -13.82 10.29
C ASP A 310 -2.42 -13.44 9.19
N VAL A 311 -3.25 -14.38 8.75
CA VAL A 311 -4.18 -14.22 7.64
C VAL A 311 -5.61 -14.09 8.17
N ASN A 312 -6.20 -12.91 7.96
CA ASN A 312 -7.58 -12.64 8.33
C ASN A 312 -8.56 -13.48 7.49
N LYS A 313 -9.74 -13.76 8.05
CA LYS A 313 -10.79 -14.50 7.35
C LYS A 313 -11.25 -13.69 6.13
N VAL A 314 -11.08 -14.24 4.93
CA VAL A 314 -11.40 -13.55 3.66
C VAL A 314 -12.84 -13.79 3.27
N THR A 315 -13.52 -12.73 2.81
CA THR A 315 -14.89 -12.86 2.29
C THR A 315 -14.86 -13.06 0.77
N ILE A 316 -15.53 -14.09 0.28
CA ILE A 316 -15.72 -14.35 -1.14
C ILE A 316 -17.16 -13.97 -1.47
N THR A 317 -17.41 -13.22 -2.53
CA THR A 317 -18.77 -12.98 -3.02
C THR A 317 -18.92 -13.45 -4.44
N VAL A 318 -19.84 -14.39 -4.66
CA VAL A 318 -20.13 -14.98 -5.96
C VAL A 318 -21.35 -14.32 -6.56
N TYR A 319 -21.17 -13.66 -7.70
CA TYR A 319 -22.21 -12.93 -8.41
C TYR A 319 -22.58 -13.62 -9.72
N THR A 320 -23.85 -13.52 -10.12
CA THR A 320 -24.19 -13.71 -11.53
C THR A 320 -23.51 -12.64 -12.40
N ASN A 321 -23.38 -12.91 -13.70
CA ASN A 321 -22.81 -11.96 -14.66
C ASN A 321 -23.36 -10.53 -14.52
N ARG A 322 -24.69 -10.38 -14.49
CA ARG A 322 -25.36 -9.07 -14.39
C ARG A 322 -25.10 -8.39 -13.03
N GLN A 323 -25.03 -9.17 -11.96
CA GLN A 323 -24.78 -8.64 -10.62
C GLN A 323 -23.33 -8.17 -10.49
N PHE A 324 -22.36 -8.92 -11.04
CA PHE A 324 -20.96 -8.54 -11.03
C PHE A 324 -20.75 -7.20 -11.76
N ASP A 325 -21.34 -7.04 -12.96
CA ASP A 325 -21.25 -5.78 -13.71
C ASP A 325 -21.80 -4.58 -12.93
N ARG A 326 -22.88 -4.80 -12.15
CA ARG A 326 -23.50 -3.75 -11.33
C ARG A 326 -22.71 -3.45 -10.06
N ALA A 327 -22.17 -4.46 -9.39
CA ALA A 327 -21.50 -4.34 -8.09
C ALA A 327 -20.02 -3.96 -8.23
N VAL A 328 -19.30 -4.57 -9.18
CA VAL A 328 -17.84 -4.45 -9.35
C VAL A 328 -17.47 -3.48 -10.48
N ARG A 329 -18.28 -3.40 -11.54
CA ARG A 329 -18.11 -2.47 -12.68
C ARG A 329 -16.81 -2.65 -13.47
N ILE A 330 -16.26 -3.87 -13.49
CA ILE A 330 -15.13 -4.26 -14.35
C ILE A 330 -15.60 -5.38 -15.28
N ALA A 331 -15.75 -5.06 -16.56
CA ALA A 331 -16.44 -5.94 -17.52
C ALA A 331 -15.58 -7.13 -17.99
N TRP A 332 -14.26 -7.01 -17.96
CA TRP A 332 -13.34 -8.01 -18.51
C TRP A 332 -12.84 -9.03 -17.48
N ALA A 333 -13.07 -8.78 -16.20
CA ALA A 333 -12.53 -9.60 -15.11
C ALA A 333 -13.48 -10.76 -14.74
N GLY A 334 -12.88 -11.95 -14.57
CA GLY A 334 -13.56 -13.15 -14.06
C GLY A 334 -13.63 -13.20 -12.52
N GLY A 335 -12.68 -12.52 -11.87
CA GLY A 335 -12.66 -12.24 -10.44
C GLY A 335 -11.97 -10.91 -10.18
N ILE A 336 -12.07 -10.40 -8.95
CA ILE A 336 -11.21 -9.32 -8.48
C ILE A 336 -11.00 -9.41 -6.97
N GLN A 337 -9.75 -9.26 -6.56
CA GLN A 337 -9.38 -9.01 -5.17
C GLN A 337 -9.54 -7.52 -4.80
N GLN A 338 -10.20 -7.27 -3.67
CA GLN A 338 -10.43 -5.94 -3.10
C GLN A 338 -10.29 -5.99 -1.57
N ALA A 339 -9.16 -5.51 -1.05
CA ALA A 339 -8.83 -5.59 0.38
C ALA A 339 -8.98 -7.03 0.93
N ASN A 340 -9.74 -7.26 2.01
CA ASN A 340 -10.00 -8.60 2.56
C ASN A 340 -11.15 -9.37 1.86
N ARG A 341 -11.48 -9.01 0.62
CA ARG A 341 -12.57 -9.62 -0.16
C ARG A 341 -12.12 -10.06 -1.56
N VAL A 342 -12.67 -11.16 -2.04
CA VAL A 342 -12.60 -11.58 -3.45
C VAL A 342 -14.02 -11.62 -4.04
N ASP A 343 -14.25 -10.88 -5.10
CA ASP A 343 -15.51 -10.88 -5.83
C ASP A 343 -15.34 -11.77 -7.08
N LEU A 344 -16.18 -12.80 -7.25
CA LEU A 344 -16.13 -13.76 -8.36
C LEU A 344 -17.38 -13.71 -9.23
N ARG A 345 -17.21 -13.96 -10.52
CA ARG A 345 -18.29 -14.04 -11.51
C ARG A 345 -18.59 -15.51 -11.81
N VAL A 346 -19.87 -15.89 -11.71
CA VAL A 346 -20.32 -17.17 -12.26
C VAL A 346 -20.28 -17.11 -13.78
N ASN A 347 -19.49 -18.01 -14.37
CA ASN A 347 -19.39 -18.19 -15.80
C ASN A 347 -19.85 -19.60 -16.19
N PRO A 348 -20.94 -19.75 -16.97
CA PRO A 348 -21.48 -21.06 -17.34
C PRO A 348 -20.58 -21.84 -18.32
N LYS A 349 -19.56 -21.20 -18.91
CA LYS A 349 -18.58 -21.86 -19.78
C LYS A 349 -17.38 -22.42 -19.02
N TRP A 350 -17.22 -22.04 -17.75
CA TRP A 350 -16.10 -22.46 -16.94
C TRP A 350 -16.35 -23.83 -16.34
N ASN A 351 -15.32 -24.66 -16.40
CA ASN A 351 -15.24 -25.91 -15.66
C ASN A 351 -14.49 -25.68 -14.33
N ASP A 352 -14.35 -26.75 -13.55
CA ASP A 352 -13.70 -26.69 -12.23
C ASP A 352 -12.26 -26.16 -12.28
N LYS A 353 -11.49 -26.46 -13.32
CA LYS A 353 -10.11 -25.94 -13.47
C LYS A 353 -10.07 -24.44 -13.74
N ASP A 354 -10.99 -23.92 -14.53
CA ASP A 354 -11.08 -22.47 -14.80
C ASP A 354 -11.41 -21.70 -13.51
N TYR A 355 -12.27 -22.26 -12.66
CA TYR A 355 -12.58 -21.70 -11.35
C TYR A 355 -11.40 -21.83 -10.39
N GLU A 356 -10.74 -22.99 -10.33
CA GLU A 356 -9.55 -23.21 -9.49
C GLU A 356 -8.44 -22.21 -9.83
N ASP A 357 -8.12 -22.04 -11.12
CA ASP A 357 -7.12 -21.06 -11.58
C ASP A 357 -7.51 -19.63 -11.18
N THR A 358 -8.77 -19.23 -11.42
CA THR A 358 -9.26 -17.90 -11.02
C THR A 358 -9.18 -17.69 -9.50
N VAL A 359 -9.56 -18.69 -8.71
CA VAL A 359 -9.49 -18.65 -7.24
C VAL A 359 -8.06 -18.44 -6.78
N ARG A 360 -7.12 -19.22 -7.32
CA ARG A 360 -5.69 -19.11 -6.99
C ARG A 360 -5.12 -17.77 -7.39
N HIS A 361 -5.45 -17.26 -8.58
CA HIS A 361 -5.01 -15.96 -9.07
C HIS A 361 -5.47 -14.82 -8.15
N GLU A 362 -6.77 -14.75 -7.85
CA GLU A 362 -7.31 -13.68 -7.01
C GLU A 362 -6.87 -13.80 -5.56
N TYR A 363 -6.75 -15.01 -5.03
CA TYR A 363 -6.25 -15.21 -3.67
C TYR A 363 -4.76 -14.88 -3.54
N CYS A 364 -3.97 -15.13 -4.58
CA CYS A 364 -2.58 -14.74 -4.66
C CYS A 364 -2.41 -13.22 -4.50
N HIS A 365 -3.26 -12.42 -5.16
CA HIS A 365 -3.25 -10.95 -4.99
C HIS A 365 -3.46 -10.53 -3.54
N TYR A 366 -4.37 -11.19 -2.82
CA TYR A 366 -4.61 -10.91 -1.40
C TYR A 366 -3.37 -11.20 -0.56
N LEU A 367 -2.70 -12.33 -0.78
CA LEU A 367 -1.50 -12.69 -0.03
C LEU A 367 -0.30 -11.80 -0.37
N VAL A 368 -0.16 -11.40 -1.64
CA VAL A 368 0.85 -10.43 -2.08
C VAL A 368 0.62 -9.09 -1.38
N ALA A 369 -0.63 -8.62 -1.33
CA ALA A 369 -0.99 -7.39 -0.63
C ALA A 369 -0.72 -7.48 0.88
N LEU A 370 -1.05 -8.61 1.52
CA LEU A 370 -0.77 -8.85 2.93
C LEU A 370 0.74 -8.82 3.20
N LYS A 371 1.53 -9.53 2.40
CA LYS A 371 2.98 -9.66 2.59
C LYS A 371 3.73 -8.36 2.32
N SER A 372 3.26 -7.58 1.35
CA SER A 372 3.79 -6.25 1.04
C SER A 372 3.18 -5.14 1.88
N LEU A 373 2.40 -5.44 2.93
CA LEU A 373 1.75 -4.45 3.80
C LEU A 373 0.99 -3.37 2.99
N ASN A 374 0.28 -3.81 1.94
CA ASN A 374 -0.44 -3.01 0.94
C ASN A 374 0.39 -1.91 0.26
N LYS A 375 1.73 -2.01 0.29
CA LYS A 375 2.62 -1.15 -0.49
C LYS A 375 2.54 -1.51 -1.97
N HIS A 376 2.95 -0.59 -2.83
CA HIS A 376 2.89 -0.80 -4.27
C HIS A 376 3.87 -1.88 -4.71
N VAL A 377 3.34 -3.01 -5.17
CA VAL A 377 4.08 -4.06 -5.87
C VAL A 377 3.94 -3.83 -7.37
N PRO A 378 5.02 -3.91 -8.17
CA PRO A 378 4.95 -3.77 -9.62
C PRO A 378 3.95 -4.75 -10.25
N ALA A 379 3.19 -4.28 -11.24
CA ALA A 379 2.16 -5.09 -11.89
C ALA A 379 2.74 -6.36 -12.55
N TRP A 380 3.95 -6.29 -13.12
CA TRP A 380 4.62 -7.48 -13.65
C TRP A 380 4.89 -8.55 -12.60
N LEU A 381 5.14 -8.17 -11.35
CA LEU A 381 5.42 -9.13 -10.27
C LEU A 381 4.11 -9.73 -9.76
N GLN A 382 3.10 -8.90 -9.45
CA GLN A 382 1.84 -9.39 -8.90
C GLN A 382 1.09 -10.28 -9.92
N GLU A 383 0.98 -9.85 -11.18
CA GLU A 383 0.25 -10.62 -12.20
C GLU A 383 1.05 -11.83 -12.65
N GLY A 384 2.37 -11.68 -12.81
CA GLY A 384 3.23 -12.79 -13.19
C GLY A 384 3.26 -13.89 -12.13
N PHE A 385 3.31 -13.52 -10.84
CA PHE A 385 3.26 -14.46 -9.74
C PHE A 385 1.88 -15.12 -9.61
N ALA A 386 0.79 -14.35 -9.73
CA ALA A 386 -0.58 -14.87 -9.69
C ALA A 386 -0.86 -15.88 -10.83
N MET A 387 -0.47 -15.53 -12.07
CA MET A 387 -0.57 -16.44 -13.22
C MET A 387 0.28 -17.71 -13.03
N HIS A 388 1.43 -17.61 -12.35
CA HIS A 388 2.26 -18.79 -12.10
C HIS A 388 1.60 -19.78 -11.14
N GLN A 389 0.66 -19.32 -10.31
CA GLN A 389 -0.12 -20.18 -9.40
C GLN A 389 -1.30 -20.87 -10.07
N GLU A 390 -1.67 -20.47 -11.29
CA GLU A 390 -2.69 -21.15 -12.10
C GLU A 390 -2.16 -22.52 -12.55
N ARG A 391 -2.87 -23.58 -12.17
CA ARG A 391 -2.46 -24.98 -12.41
C ARG A 391 -2.81 -25.44 -13.82
N ALA A 392 -3.95 -25.00 -14.36
CA ALA A 392 -4.43 -25.38 -15.69
C ALA A 392 -4.18 -24.31 -16.76
N LEU A 393 -3.37 -23.29 -16.45
CA LEU A 393 -2.94 -22.25 -17.38
C LEU A 393 -2.53 -22.85 -18.74
N ASP A 394 -3.09 -22.32 -19.82
CA ASP A 394 -2.70 -22.71 -21.19
C ASP A 394 -1.29 -22.17 -21.51
N ARG A 395 -0.27 -22.90 -21.05
CA ARG A 395 1.15 -22.55 -21.23
C ARG A 395 1.51 -22.42 -22.71
N SER A 396 0.87 -23.17 -23.60
CA SER A 396 1.11 -23.11 -25.05
C SER A 396 0.61 -21.79 -25.65
N PHE A 397 -0.60 -21.38 -25.27
CA PHE A 397 -1.15 -20.08 -25.68
C PHE A 397 -0.24 -18.92 -25.25
N TRP A 398 0.13 -18.87 -23.96
CA TRP A 398 0.95 -17.78 -23.43
C TRP A 398 2.38 -17.80 -23.99
N HIS A 399 2.99 -18.97 -24.16
CA HIS A 399 4.26 -19.11 -24.85
C HIS A 399 4.19 -18.59 -26.29
N THR A 400 3.13 -18.95 -27.04
CA THR A 400 2.93 -18.47 -28.41
C THR A 400 2.76 -16.95 -28.45
N ARG A 401 2.03 -16.36 -27.49
CA ARG A 401 1.88 -14.90 -27.37
C ARG A 401 3.21 -14.22 -27.13
N LEU A 402 4.02 -14.74 -26.20
CA LEU A 402 5.35 -14.26 -25.89
C LEU A 402 6.27 -14.30 -27.13
N MET A 403 6.42 -15.46 -27.77
CA MET A 403 7.28 -15.62 -28.94
C MET A 403 6.88 -14.72 -30.11
N ARG A 404 5.57 -14.59 -30.38
CA ARG A 404 5.07 -13.66 -31.41
C ARG A 404 5.33 -12.21 -31.07
N GLY A 405 5.20 -11.83 -29.80
CA GLY A 405 5.53 -10.47 -29.33
C GLY A 405 7.02 -10.17 -29.54
N ARG A 406 7.89 -11.12 -29.18
CA ARG A 406 9.34 -10.97 -29.33
C ARG A 406 9.75 -10.84 -30.78
N ALA A 407 9.28 -11.74 -31.65
CA ALA A 407 9.58 -11.74 -33.08
C ALA A 407 9.12 -10.46 -33.80
N LYS A 408 8.11 -9.75 -33.26
CA LYS A 408 7.60 -8.49 -33.82
C LYS A 408 8.23 -7.25 -33.20
N GLY A 409 9.16 -7.39 -32.25
CA GLY A 409 9.75 -6.26 -31.53
C GLY A 409 8.75 -5.49 -30.67
N LEU A 410 7.71 -6.16 -30.15
CA LEU A 410 6.63 -5.53 -29.38
C LEU A 410 6.82 -5.60 -27.86
N PHE A 411 7.97 -6.10 -27.40
CA PHE A 411 8.24 -6.24 -25.97
C PHE A 411 8.31 -4.88 -25.29
N MET A 412 7.72 -4.82 -24.09
CA MET A 412 7.79 -3.66 -23.20
C MET A 412 8.92 -3.88 -22.18
N PRO A 413 9.71 -2.86 -21.83
CA PRO A 413 10.61 -2.95 -20.69
C PRO A 413 9.81 -3.12 -19.39
N LEU A 414 10.38 -3.78 -18.38
CA LEU A 414 9.69 -4.03 -17.10
C LEU A 414 9.26 -2.73 -16.41
N SER A 415 9.99 -1.63 -16.60
CA SER A 415 9.62 -0.30 -16.10
C SER A 415 8.28 0.21 -16.67
N GLU A 416 7.91 -0.19 -17.89
CA GLU A 416 6.58 0.10 -18.47
C GLU A 416 5.48 -0.80 -17.89
N LEU A 417 5.85 -1.90 -17.22
CA LEU A 417 4.96 -2.90 -16.63
C LEU A 417 4.86 -2.80 -15.10
N GLU A 418 5.31 -1.70 -14.49
CA GLU A 418 5.18 -1.47 -13.06
C GLU A 418 3.76 -1.06 -12.64
N ASN A 419 3.07 -0.32 -13.51
CA ASN A 419 1.73 0.18 -13.25
C ASN A 419 0.64 -0.76 -13.78
N SER A 420 -0.61 -0.55 -13.34
CA SER A 420 -1.75 -1.38 -13.73
C SER A 420 -1.87 -1.55 -15.25
N PHE A 421 -2.02 -2.80 -15.71
CA PHE A 421 -2.20 -3.12 -17.13
C PHE A 421 -3.48 -2.54 -17.72
N SER A 422 -4.44 -2.11 -16.90
CA SER A 422 -5.63 -1.39 -17.39
C SER A 422 -5.31 -0.04 -18.01
N SER A 423 -4.12 0.52 -17.73
CA SER A 423 -3.63 1.75 -18.36
C SER A 423 -2.99 1.51 -19.74
N LEU A 424 -2.67 0.25 -20.06
CA LEU A 424 -2.07 -0.11 -21.34
C LEU A 424 -3.13 -0.14 -22.45
N PRO A 425 -2.73 0.12 -23.71
CA PRO A 425 -3.56 -0.18 -24.87
C PRO A 425 -4.01 -1.65 -24.86
N SER A 426 -5.26 -1.91 -25.25
CA SER A 426 -5.89 -3.24 -25.10
C SER A 426 -5.14 -4.34 -25.87
N GLU A 427 -4.49 -3.99 -26.97
CA GLU A 427 -3.64 -4.87 -27.77
C GLU A 427 -2.34 -5.29 -27.08
N LYS A 428 -1.85 -4.51 -26.10
CA LYS A 428 -0.63 -4.79 -25.33
C LYS A 428 -0.88 -5.62 -24.07
N VAL A 429 -2.09 -5.58 -23.52
CA VAL A 429 -2.43 -6.22 -22.23
C VAL A 429 -2.08 -7.71 -22.21
N SER A 430 -2.49 -8.47 -23.23
CA SER A 430 -2.17 -9.91 -23.29
C SER A 430 -0.67 -10.18 -23.41
N LEU A 431 0.10 -9.30 -24.04
CA LEU A 431 1.56 -9.45 -24.08
C LEU A 431 2.20 -9.08 -22.74
N ALA A 432 1.68 -8.08 -22.03
CA ALA A 432 2.13 -7.73 -20.68
C ALA A 432 1.99 -8.89 -19.70
N TYR A 433 0.83 -9.56 -19.68
CA TYR A 433 0.63 -10.79 -18.89
C TYR A 433 1.61 -11.90 -19.30
N ALA A 434 1.80 -12.14 -20.60
CA ALA A 434 2.75 -13.15 -21.08
C ALA A 434 4.20 -12.87 -20.64
N GLN A 435 4.66 -11.62 -20.77
CA GLN A 435 5.98 -11.18 -20.33
C GLN A 435 6.16 -11.33 -18.82
N SER A 436 5.15 -10.91 -18.06
CA SER A 436 5.17 -10.92 -16.59
C SER A 436 5.24 -12.35 -16.05
N HIS A 437 4.39 -13.24 -16.55
CA HIS A 437 4.40 -14.64 -16.16
C HIS A 437 5.73 -15.33 -16.52
N ASP A 438 6.27 -15.09 -17.73
CA ASP A 438 7.52 -15.72 -18.15
C ASP A 438 8.73 -15.19 -17.38
N PHE A 439 8.77 -13.88 -17.06
CA PHE A 439 9.83 -13.31 -16.23
C PHE A 439 9.77 -13.81 -14.78
N VAL A 440 8.58 -13.87 -14.17
CA VAL A 440 8.41 -14.43 -12.81
C VAL A 440 8.77 -15.91 -12.77
N ALA A 441 8.40 -16.70 -13.79
CA ALA A 441 8.83 -18.09 -13.92
C ALA A 441 10.36 -18.21 -13.99
N TYR A 442 11.03 -17.34 -14.75
CA TYR A 442 12.49 -17.26 -14.82
C TYR A 442 13.14 -16.95 -13.46
N LEU A 443 12.55 -16.04 -12.68
CA LEU A 443 13.04 -15.71 -11.33
C LEU A 443 12.86 -16.90 -10.36
N LEU A 444 11.69 -17.55 -10.40
CA LEU A 444 11.38 -18.71 -9.57
C LEU A 444 12.30 -19.90 -9.86
N GLU A 445 12.60 -20.17 -11.13
CA GLU A 445 13.51 -21.25 -11.53
C GLU A 445 14.93 -21.04 -10.98
N ARG A 446 15.39 -19.79 -10.93
CA ARG A 446 16.78 -19.45 -10.55
C ARG A 446 16.98 -19.24 -9.06
N SER A 447 16.02 -18.59 -8.40
CA SER A 447 16.18 -18.09 -7.02
C SER A 447 15.17 -18.71 -6.05
N GLY A 448 14.19 -19.45 -6.57
CA GLY A 448 13.11 -20.02 -5.78
C GLY A 448 12.14 -18.97 -5.23
N VAL A 449 11.07 -19.46 -4.62
CA VAL A 449 10.00 -18.59 -4.11
C VAL A 449 10.41 -17.76 -2.89
N ASN A 450 11.38 -18.23 -2.11
CA ASN A 450 11.88 -17.50 -0.94
C ASN A 450 12.47 -16.13 -1.31
N ALA A 451 13.06 -15.98 -2.50
CA ALA A 451 13.58 -14.70 -2.96
C ALA A 451 12.43 -13.71 -3.26
N ILE A 452 11.35 -14.18 -3.90
CA ILE A 452 10.14 -13.37 -4.12
C ILE A 452 9.50 -13.00 -2.79
N ALA A 453 9.38 -13.96 -1.86
CA ALA A 453 8.86 -13.70 -0.53
C ALA A 453 9.63 -12.57 0.19
N LYS A 454 10.97 -12.65 0.21
CA LYS A 454 11.81 -11.59 0.80
C LYS A 454 11.67 -10.25 0.09
N LEU A 455 11.52 -10.25 -1.24
CA LEU A 455 11.28 -9.01 -1.99
C LEU A 455 9.96 -8.36 -1.57
N LEU A 456 8.89 -9.15 -1.39
CA LEU A 456 7.60 -8.64 -0.92
C LEU A 456 7.69 -8.06 0.50
N ASP A 457 8.40 -8.74 1.41
CA ASP A 457 8.64 -8.22 2.77
C ASP A 457 9.40 -6.89 2.72
N ALA A 458 10.49 -6.81 1.94
CA ALA A 458 11.28 -5.59 1.78
C ALA A 458 10.47 -4.42 1.18
N ILE A 459 9.57 -4.71 0.22
CA ILE A 459 8.62 -3.72 -0.30
C ILE A 459 7.67 -3.24 0.81
N GLY A 460 7.16 -4.16 1.64
CA GLY A 460 6.32 -3.84 2.79
C GLY A 460 7.00 -2.97 3.84
N GLU A 461 8.30 -3.18 4.04
CA GLU A 461 9.17 -2.37 4.91
C GLU A 461 9.47 -0.97 4.32
N GLY A 462 9.07 -0.70 3.08
CA GLY A 462 9.24 0.60 2.42
C GLY A 462 10.59 0.76 1.72
N SER A 463 11.35 -0.32 1.53
CA SER A 463 12.61 -0.29 0.79
C SER A 463 12.36 -0.05 -0.71
N LYS A 464 13.31 0.61 -1.39
CA LYS A 464 13.21 0.87 -2.84
C LYS A 464 13.31 -0.43 -3.62
N LEU A 465 12.50 -0.57 -4.67
CA LEU A 465 12.40 -1.79 -5.48
C LEU A 465 13.76 -2.26 -5.99
N GLU A 466 14.57 -1.36 -6.56
CA GLU A 466 15.86 -1.72 -7.17
C GLU A 466 16.83 -2.31 -6.15
N SER A 467 17.01 -1.64 -5.01
CA SER A 467 17.89 -2.11 -3.93
C SER A 467 17.38 -3.39 -3.29
N SER A 468 16.06 -3.52 -3.10
CA SER A 468 15.45 -4.73 -2.53
C SER A 468 15.60 -5.91 -3.49
N PHE A 469 15.40 -5.69 -4.78
CA PHE A 469 15.57 -6.71 -5.81
C PHE A 469 17.01 -7.20 -5.85
N GLU A 470 17.98 -6.29 -5.91
CA GLU A 470 19.40 -6.67 -5.94
C GLU A 470 19.82 -7.45 -4.69
N SER A 471 19.35 -7.04 -3.51
CA SER A 471 19.58 -7.76 -2.25
C SER A 471 18.99 -9.18 -2.27
N CYS A 472 17.79 -9.35 -2.83
CA CYS A 472 17.09 -10.64 -2.83
C CYS A 472 17.56 -11.61 -3.91
N PHE A 473 17.96 -11.09 -5.08
CA PHE A 473 18.32 -11.89 -6.27
C PHE A 473 19.81 -11.88 -6.59
N ALA A 474 20.63 -11.10 -5.87
CA ALA A 474 22.06 -10.91 -6.10
C ALA A 474 22.41 -10.43 -7.53
N ILE A 475 21.46 -9.76 -8.18
CA ILE A 475 21.59 -9.17 -9.52
C ILE A 475 20.65 -7.97 -9.62
N SER A 476 21.04 -6.90 -10.30
CA SER A 476 20.15 -5.76 -10.51
C SER A 476 18.92 -6.16 -11.35
N LEU A 477 17.80 -5.46 -11.16
CA LEU A 477 16.58 -5.72 -11.95
C LEU A 477 16.84 -5.59 -13.46
N ALA A 478 17.57 -4.55 -13.86
CA ALA A 478 17.90 -4.30 -15.26
C ALA A 478 18.79 -5.40 -15.85
N ASP A 479 19.74 -5.94 -15.08
CA ASP A 479 20.63 -7.01 -15.54
C ASP A 479 19.89 -8.35 -15.61
N SER A 480 18.98 -8.60 -14.65
CA SER A 480 18.08 -9.75 -14.66
C SER A 480 17.15 -9.73 -15.87
N GLU A 481 16.56 -8.57 -16.20
CA GLU A 481 15.74 -8.39 -17.39
C GLU A 481 16.53 -8.70 -18.67
N ARG A 482 17.75 -8.17 -18.82
CA ARG A 482 18.60 -8.46 -19.99
C ARG A 482 18.95 -9.94 -20.09
N ALA A 483 19.28 -10.58 -18.98
CA ALA A 483 19.57 -12.01 -18.94
C ALA A 483 18.35 -12.86 -19.30
N TRP A 484 17.16 -12.50 -18.80
CA TRP A 484 15.90 -13.13 -19.17
C TRP A 484 15.61 -12.99 -20.67
N LEU A 485 15.75 -11.79 -21.23
CA LEU A 485 15.53 -11.55 -22.66
C LEU A 485 16.45 -12.40 -23.54
N ALA A 486 17.70 -12.63 -23.13
CA ALA A 486 18.59 -13.54 -23.85
C ALA A 486 18.02 -14.99 -23.89
N THR A 487 17.44 -15.48 -22.79
CA THR A 487 16.76 -16.80 -22.79
C THR A 487 15.51 -16.84 -23.66
N VAL A 488 14.80 -15.72 -23.81
CA VAL A 488 13.65 -15.60 -24.73
C VAL A 488 14.15 -15.68 -26.17
N ASP A 489 15.25 -15.00 -26.50
CA ASP A 489 15.86 -15.01 -27.83
C ASP A 489 16.36 -16.40 -28.23
N GLU A 490 17.03 -17.11 -27.31
CA GLU A 490 17.45 -18.49 -27.53
C GLU A 490 16.27 -19.42 -27.82
N ARG A 491 15.18 -19.30 -27.05
CA ARG A 491 13.94 -20.06 -27.28
C ARG A 491 13.30 -19.72 -28.62
N LEU A 492 13.30 -18.45 -29.02
CA LEU A 492 12.77 -18.00 -30.30
C LEU A 492 13.59 -18.57 -31.48
N GLU A 493 14.92 -18.47 -31.42
CA GLU A 493 15.80 -19.01 -32.45
C GLU A 493 15.67 -20.53 -32.57
N ALA A 494 15.58 -21.25 -31.45
CA ALA A 494 15.31 -22.69 -31.45
C ALA A 494 13.97 -23.03 -32.13
N ALA A 495 12.91 -22.28 -31.84
CA ALA A 495 11.60 -22.46 -32.45
C ALA A 495 11.63 -22.18 -33.98
N LEU A 496 12.32 -21.11 -34.40
CA LEU A 496 12.51 -20.77 -35.81
C LEU A 496 13.33 -21.84 -36.55
N ALA A 497 14.40 -22.35 -35.94
CA ALA A 497 15.21 -23.43 -36.47
C ALA A 497 14.39 -24.72 -36.66
N ALA A 498 13.59 -25.09 -35.66
CA ALA A 498 12.68 -26.24 -35.75
C ALA A 498 11.65 -26.08 -36.88
N ALA A 499 11.04 -24.89 -37.02
CA ALA A 499 10.11 -24.58 -38.10
C ALA A 499 10.76 -24.67 -39.49
N ARG A 500 11.98 -24.13 -39.65
CA ARG A 500 12.77 -24.24 -40.90
C ARG A 500 13.07 -25.70 -41.24
N ALA A 501 13.49 -26.50 -40.25
CA ALA A 501 13.78 -27.92 -40.44
C ALA A 501 12.54 -28.73 -40.87
N LEU A 502 11.37 -28.43 -40.30
CA LEU A 502 10.09 -29.03 -40.70
C LEU A 502 9.71 -28.65 -42.14
N ALA A 503 9.86 -27.37 -42.51
CA ALA A 503 9.59 -26.91 -43.87
C ALA A 503 10.51 -27.60 -44.89
N LEU A 504 11.80 -27.75 -44.58
CA LEU A 504 12.77 -28.47 -45.40
C LEU A 504 12.44 -29.96 -45.54
N LYS A 505 11.98 -30.63 -44.48
CA LYS A 505 11.51 -32.03 -44.52
C LYS A 505 10.23 -32.17 -45.36
N GLY A 506 9.30 -31.22 -45.25
CA GLY A 506 8.10 -31.14 -46.09
C GLY A 506 8.44 -30.91 -47.58
N LEU A 507 9.43 -30.07 -47.88
CA LEU A 507 9.94 -29.88 -49.25
C LEU A 507 10.65 -31.13 -49.80
N ARG A 508 11.35 -31.89 -48.95
CA ARG A 508 12.04 -33.13 -49.36
C ARG A 508 11.11 -34.34 -49.52
N ALA A 509 9.92 -34.31 -48.92
CA ALA A 509 8.92 -35.38 -49.01
C ALA A 509 8.04 -35.32 -50.29
N ALA A 510 8.21 -34.31 -51.15
CA ALA A 510 7.64 -34.28 -52.49
C ALA A 510 8.78 -34.32 -53.51
N PRO A 511 8.93 -35.41 -54.30
CA PRO A 511 8.00 -35.66 -55.41
C PRO A 511 7.65 -37.14 -55.68
N SER A 512 6.36 -37.43 -55.93
CA SER A 512 5.89 -38.30 -57.02
C SER A 512 4.37 -38.24 -57.16
N ALA A 513 3.93 -38.30 -58.42
CA ALA A 513 2.57 -38.41 -58.95
C ALA A 513 1.67 -37.17 -58.93
N VAL A 514 1.77 -36.44 -60.03
CA VAL A 514 0.64 -35.80 -60.72
C VAL A 514 -0.51 -36.80 -60.89
N THR A 515 -1.69 -36.45 -60.37
CA THR A 515 -2.94 -36.49 -61.14
C THR A 515 -3.91 -35.49 -60.53
N ALA A 516 -4.38 -34.58 -61.37
CA ALA A 516 -5.37 -33.58 -61.06
C ALA A 516 -6.75 -34.20 -60.83
N THR A 517 -7.48 -33.72 -59.82
CA THR A 517 -8.91 -33.44 -59.95
C THR A 517 -9.36 -32.42 -58.90
N SER A 518 -10.27 -31.57 -59.35
CA SER A 518 -10.90 -30.38 -58.76
C SER A 518 -11.67 -30.59 -57.45
N GLY A 519 -11.73 -29.53 -56.63
CA GLY A 519 -12.80 -29.36 -55.64
C GLY A 519 -12.48 -28.41 -54.48
N ALA A 520 -12.69 -27.11 -54.66
CA ALA A 520 -13.05 -26.19 -53.56
C ALA A 520 -14.55 -26.42 -53.21
N PRO A 521 -15.10 -26.00 -52.04
CA PRO A 521 -14.76 -24.82 -51.22
C PRO A 521 -14.77 -25.16 -49.69
N ALA A 522 -14.76 -24.32 -48.65
CA ALA A 522 -14.86 -22.88 -48.44
C ALA A 522 -14.24 -22.55 -47.06
N SER A 523 -13.67 -21.36 -46.93
CA SER A 523 -13.30 -20.68 -45.68
C SER A 523 -14.51 -20.19 -44.87
N ARG A 524 -14.41 -20.10 -43.52
CA ARG A 524 -14.63 -18.84 -42.77
C ARG A 524 -14.21 -18.87 -41.27
N PRO A 525 -13.91 -17.68 -40.67
CA PRO A 525 -13.27 -17.47 -39.36
C PRO A 525 -14.26 -17.04 -38.26
N VAL A 526 -13.80 -16.91 -37.02
CA VAL A 526 -14.49 -16.09 -35.98
C VAL A 526 -13.51 -15.11 -35.35
N SER A 527 -13.73 -13.83 -35.69
CA SER A 527 -13.16 -12.62 -35.09
C SER A 527 -14.10 -12.05 -34.03
N SER A 528 -13.52 -11.31 -33.09
CA SER A 528 -14.14 -10.49 -32.05
C SER A 528 -15.27 -9.57 -32.55
N PRO A 529 -16.28 -9.24 -31.74
CA PRO A 529 -17.19 -8.15 -32.04
C PRO A 529 -16.57 -6.80 -31.66
N ALA A 530 -16.35 -5.96 -32.67
CA ALA A 530 -16.15 -4.52 -32.51
C ALA A 530 -17.47 -3.85 -32.11
N ARG A 531 -17.36 -2.86 -31.21
CA ARG A 531 -18.45 -1.96 -30.80
C ARG A 531 -18.93 -1.13 -32.01
N THR A 532 -20.24 -1.02 -32.16
CA THR A 532 -20.89 0.11 -32.87
C THR A 532 -21.40 1.13 -31.86
N PRO A 533 -21.24 2.45 -32.12
CA PRO A 533 -21.82 3.50 -31.31
C PRO A 533 -23.27 3.75 -31.75
N THR A 534 -24.21 3.81 -30.81
CA THR A 534 -25.54 4.37 -31.07
C THR A 534 -25.65 5.73 -30.41
N SER A 535 -25.81 6.74 -31.26
CA SER A 535 -26.34 8.05 -30.95
C SER A 535 -27.83 7.98 -30.62
N ARG A 536 -28.22 8.44 -29.43
CA ARG A 536 -29.24 9.46 -29.17
C ARG A 536 -29.42 9.65 -27.67
#